data_AF-F3FTA2-F1
#
_entry.id   AF-F3FTA2-F1
#
_cell.length_a   1.000
_cell.length_b   1.000
_cell.length_c   1.000
_cell.angle_alpha   90.00
_cell.angle_beta   90.00
_cell.angle_gamma   90.00
#
_symmetry.space_group_name_H-M   'P 1'
#
loop_
_entity.id
_entity.type
_entity.pdbx_description
1 polymer ?
#
loop_
_entity_poly.entity_id
_entity_poly.type
_entity_poly.pdbx_seq_one_letter_code
_entity_poly.pdbx_strand_id
1 'polypeptide(L)'
;MTRPPAIAMDQSPAHLAAATTEASPDTPKAPARAANPVTDKRIRLSSADDVRHQLSTMLSDRLLTDVSVEETPDGLVLNGDLKEESLLVYQRMLQRFKTLYDSPVTVLDNVGSNRNTLPFVVVQIMTGPHAHLVTADGRRVYVGDEVDGLRLTRIDNQRLQFDGNRHVEVNW
;
A
#
# COMPACT_ATOMS: atom_id res chain seq x y z
N MET A 1 4.47 51.60 63.79
CA MET A 1 3.55 50.76 64.60
C MET A 1 3.13 49.63 63.66
N THR A 2 3.43 48.36 63.83
CA THR A 2 3.80 47.53 64.98
C THR A 2 5.00 46.63 64.64
N ARG A 3 5.70 46.23 65.69
CA ARG A 3 7.10 45.79 65.82
C ARG A 3 7.19 44.22 65.71
N PRO A 4 8.35 43.56 65.88
CA PRO A 4 8.96 42.56 64.98
C PRO A 4 9.11 41.18 65.70
N PRO A 5 10.31 40.55 65.81
CA PRO A 5 11.18 39.81 64.88
C PRO A 5 11.06 38.26 65.16
N ALA A 6 11.87 37.32 64.67
CA ALA A 6 13.23 37.04 65.16
C ALA A 6 13.64 35.60 64.80
N ILE A 7 14.91 35.41 64.42
CA ILE A 7 15.87 34.40 64.97
C ILE A 7 15.49 32.92 64.81
N ALA A 8 16.37 31.98 64.45
CA ALA A 8 17.77 31.95 64.09
C ALA A 8 18.13 30.49 63.76
N MET A 9 19.33 30.31 63.18
CA MET A 9 20.31 29.23 63.41
C MET A 9 19.76 27.79 63.48
N ASP A 10 19.97 27.00 62.43
CA ASP A 10 21.21 26.25 62.14
C ASP A 10 21.51 25.12 63.15
N GLN A 11 21.93 23.98 62.57
CA GLN A 11 22.57 22.79 63.17
C GLN A 11 21.69 21.53 63.24
N SER A 12 21.98 20.62 62.31
CA SER A 12 21.70 19.18 62.33
C SER A 12 22.36 18.48 63.54
N PRO A 13 22.00 17.22 63.88
CA PRO A 13 22.72 16.10 63.26
C PRO A 13 21.88 14.82 63.01
N ALA A 14 22.51 13.89 62.27
CA ALA A 14 22.13 12.48 62.06
C ALA A 14 21.91 11.72 63.40
N HIS A 15 21.40 10.49 63.48
CA HIS A 15 22.12 9.22 63.28
C HIS A 15 21.12 8.02 63.38
N LEU A 16 21.20 7.09 62.42
CA LEU A 16 21.18 5.61 62.54
C LEU A 16 20.02 4.86 63.24
N ALA A 17 19.40 3.93 62.47
CA ALA A 17 19.27 2.48 62.76
C ALA A 17 17.87 1.82 62.62
N ALA A 18 17.92 0.59 62.08
CA ALA A 18 17.07 -0.58 62.32
C ALA A 18 15.78 -0.80 61.51
N ALA A 19 15.81 -1.94 60.80
CA ALA A 19 14.68 -2.67 60.22
C ALA A 19 13.71 -3.19 61.30
N THR A 20 12.42 -3.35 60.97
CA THR A 20 11.71 -4.62 60.65
C THR A 20 10.19 -4.40 60.78
N THR A 21 9.40 -5.18 60.03
CA THR A 21 8.05 -5.68 60.37
C THR A 21 6.78 -4.93 59.90
N GLU A 22 6.18 -5.52 58.86
CA GLU A 22 4.78 -5.97 58.68
C GLU A 22 3.58 -5.01 58.54
N ALA A 23 2.75 -5.42 57.55
CA ALA A 23 1.29 -5.53 57.57
C ALA A 23 0.43 -4.52 56.76
N SER A 24 -0.12 -5.11 55.68
CA SER A 24 -1.45 -4.92 55.09
C SER A 24 -1.66 -3.81 54.05
N PRO A 25 -2.00 -4.20 52.80
CA PRO A 25 -2.36 -3.28 51.73
C PRO A 25 -3.86 -2.96 51.78
N ASP A 26 -4.20 -1.67 51.91
CA ASP A 26 -5.56 -1.19 51.67
C ASP A 26 -5.66 -0.72 50.21
N THR A 27 -6.43 -1.46 49.42
CA THR A 27 -6.79 -1.18 48.03
C THR A 27 -7.68 0.05 47.89
N PRO A 28 -7.36 1.02 47.02
CA PRO A 28 -8.37 1.80 46.34
C PRO A 28 -8.79 1.08 45.06
N LYS A 29 -9.97 0.48 45.11
CA LYS A 29 -10.74 0.00 43.96
C LYS A 29 -11.05 1.18 43.03
N ALA A 30 -10.25 1.36 41.98
CA ALA A 30 -10.63 2.10 40.79
C ALA A 30 -10.96 1.10 39.68
N PRO A 31 -12.11 1.23 39.00
CA PRO A 31 -12.66 0.19 38.15
C PRO A 31 -11.73 -0.07 36.98
N ALA A 32 -11.45 -1.36 36.77
CA ALA A 32 -10.97 -1.90 35.52
C ALA A 32 -11.89 -1.39 34.39
N ARG A 33 -11.46 -0.31 33.73
CA ARG A 33 -11.79 -0.16 32.32
C ARG A 33 -10.90 -1.18 31.64
N ALA A 34 -11.38 -2.42 31.64
CA ALA A 34 -10.95 -3.41 30.68
C ALA A 34 -11.04 -2.70 29.34
N ALA A 35 -9.89 -2.29 28.81
CA ALA A 35 -9.75 -2.15 27.39
C ALA A 35 -10.14 -3.54 26.90
N ASN A 36 -11.37 -3.71 26.42
CA ASN A 36 -11.67 -4.83 25.55
C ASN A 36 -10.53 -4.81 24.55
N PRO A 37 -9.64 -5.83 24.50
CA PRO A 37 -8.87 -5.98 23.30
C PRO A 37 -9.96 -6.15 22.26
N VAL A 38 -10.13 -5.16 21.38
CA VAL A 38 -10.76 -5.37 20.10
C VAL A 38 -10.08 -6.63 19.60
N THR A 39 -10.78 -7.75 19.74
CA THR A 39 -10.25 -9.05 19.38
C THR A 39 -10.10 -8.91 17.90
N ASP A 40 -8.87 -8.63 17.47
CA ASP A 40 -8.53 -8.47 16.08
C ASP A 40 -8.79 -9.83 15.47
N LYS A 41 -10.02 -10.01 15.00
CA LYS A 41 -10.58 -11.29 14.54
C LYS A 41 -10.05 -11.62 13.15
N ARG A 42 -8.95 -10.99 12.75
CA ARG A 42 -8.25 -11.28 11.52
C ARG A 42 -7.54 -12.60 11.66
N ILE A 43 -7.58 -13.36 10.58
CA ILE A 43 -6.82 -14.60 10.46
C ILE A 43 -5.35 -14.18 10.33
N ARG A 44 -4.52 -14.55 11.32
CA ARG A 44 -3.08 -14.30 11.25
C ARG A 44 -2.46 -15.26 10.24
N LEU A 45 -1.73 -14.68 9.28
CA LEU A 45 -0.91 -15.44 8.35
C LEU A 45 0.50 -15.55 8.95
N SER A 46 1.03 -16.77 9.01
CA SER A 46 2.23 -17.07 9.81
C SER A 46 3.53 -16.73 9.07
N SER A 47 3.49 -16.69 7.74
CA SER A 47 4.65 -16.50 6.87
C SER A 47 4.30 -15.76 5.58
N ALA A 48 5.31 -15.24 4.88
CA ALA A 48 5.18 -14.63 3.55
C ALA A 48 4.57 -15.61 2.53
N ASP A 49 4.95 -16.88 2.61
CA ASP A 49 4.45 -17.95 1.73
C ASP A 49 2.94 -18.20 1.96
N ASP A 50 2.47 -18.19 3.22
CA ASP A 50 1.03 -18.27 3.54
C ASP A 50 0.26 -17.08 2.95
N VAL A 51 0.82 -15.87 3.05
CA VAL A 51 0.23 -14.65 2.49
C VAL A 51 0.13 -14.74 0.97
N ARG A 52 1.21 -15.18 0.32
CA ARG A 52 1.26 -15.41 -1.13
C ARG A 52 0.24 -16.46 -1.55
N HIS A 53 0.20 -17.61 -0.89
CA HIS A 53 -0.70 -18.71 -1.20
C HIS A 53 -2.17 -18.28 -1.03
N GLN A 54 -2.48 -17.54 0.04
CA GLN A 54 -3.81 -17.01 0.28
C GLN A 54 -4.21 -15.98 -0.79
N LEU A 55 -3.32 -15.04 -1.15
CA LEU A 55 -3.56 -14.08 -2.23
C LEU A 55 -3.76 -14.78 -3.58
N SER A 56 -2.90 -15.74 -3.92
CA SER A 56 -3.00 -16.53 -5.15
C SER A 56 -4.32 -17.32 -5.22
N THR A 57 -4.75 -17.90 -4.10
CA THR A 57 -6.05 -18.58 -4.00
C THR A 57 -7.20 -17.59 -4.22
N MET A 58 -7.14 -16.41 -3.59
CA MET A 58 -8.17 -15.37 -3.73
C MET A 58 -8.21 -14.75 -5.14
N LEU A 59 -7.09 -14.67 -5.84
CA LEU A 59 -7.01 -14.25 -7.23
C LEU A 59 -7.61 -15.32 -8.15
N SER A 60 -7.24 -16.59 -7.95
CA SER A 60 -7.70 -17.73 -8.75
C SER A 60 -9.21 -17.97 -8.62
N ASP A 61 -9.77 -17.90 -7.41
CA ASP A 61 -11.22 -18.00 -7.14
C ASP A 61 -12.05 -16.96 -7.92
N ARG A 62 -11.43 -15.83 -8.26
CA ARG A 62 -12.05 -14.71 -8.99
C ARG A 62 -11.65 -14.65 -10.46
N LEU A 63 -10.94 -15.67 -10.97
CA LEU A 63 -10.39 -15.72 -12.33
C LEU A 63 -9.50 -14.51 -12.68
N LEU A 64 -8.76 -13.97 -11.70
CA LEU A 64 -7.81 -12.88 -11.90
C LEU A 64 -6.42 -13.43 -12.25
N THR A 65 -6.34 -14.24 -13.31
CA THR A 65 -5.10 -14.94 -13.73
C THR A 65 -4.02 -14.01 -14.29
N ASP A 66 -4.38 -12.81 -14.74
CA ASP A 66 -3.44 -11.80 -15.24
C ASP A 66 -2.67 -11.07 -14.11
N VAL A 67 -2.94 -11.40 -12.84
CA VAL A 67 -2.20 -10.87 -11.68
C VAL A 67 -1.26 -11.94 -11.13
N SER A 68 0.03 -11.60 -11.10
CA SER A 68 1.10 -12.38 -10.50
C SER A 68 1.47 -11.82 -9.12
N VAL A 69 1.83 -12.71 -8.20
CA VAL A 69 2.31 -12.35 -6.85
C VAL A 69 3.78 -12.74 -6.76
N GLU A 70 4.65 -11.75 -6.61
CA GLU A 70 6.09 -11.92 -6.49
C GLU A 70 6.56 -11.60 -5.07
N GLU A 71 7.47 -12.42 -4.54
CA GLU A 71 8.11 -12.17 -3.25
C GLU A 71 9.41 -11.38 -3.46
N THR A 72 9.54 -10.27 -2.75
CA THR A 72 10.70 -9.37 -2.77
C THR A 72 11.21 -9.13 -1.34
N PRO A 73 12.46 -8.68 -1.15
CA PRO A 73 12.99 -8.39 0.19
C PRO A 73 12.22 -7.28 0.94
N ASP A 74 11.46 -6.44 0.22
CA ASP A 74 10.61 -5.39 0.80
C ASP A 74 9.20 -5.91 1.17
N GLY A 75 8.79 -7.05 0.59
CA GLY A 75 7.51 -7.69 0.84
C GLY A 75 6.95 -8.44 -0.37
N LEU A 76 5.63 -8.56 -0.45
CA LEU A 76 4.94 -9.18 -1.57
C LEU A 76 4.45 -8.11 -2.55
N VAL A 77 4.77 -8.27 -3.82
CA VAL A 77 4.36 -7.37 -4.90
C VAL A 77 3.31 -8.05 -5.77
N LEU A 78 2.17 -7.40 -5.95
CA LEU A 78 1.17 -7.81 -6.94
C LEU A 78 1.39 -7.04 -8.22
N ASN A 79 1.67 -7.75 -9.32
CA ASN A 79 1.88 -7.19 -10.64
C ASN A 79 0.81 -7.73 -11.59
N GLY A 80 0.27 -6.89 -12.46
CA GLY A 80 -0.66 -7.37 -13.48
C GLY A 80 -1.48 -6.27 -14.12
N ASP A 81 -2.03 -6.59 -15.28
CA ASP A 81 -2.86 -5.69 -16.06
C ASP A 81 -4.27 -6.27 -16.17
N LEU A 82 -5.23 -5.63 -15.51
CA LEU A 82 -6.61 -6.09 -15.43
C LEU A 82 -7.56 -5.20 -16.24
N LYS A 83 -8.62 -5.76 -16.83
CA LYS A 83 -9.70 -4.92 -17.38
C LYS A 83 -10.38 -4.11 -16.26
N GLU A 84 -11.01 -2.98 -16.56
CA GLU A 84 -11.66 -2.15 -15.52
C GLU A 84 -12.65 -2.94 -14.64
N GLU A 85 -13.44 -3.81 -15.26
CA GLU A 85 -14.35 -4.72 -14.55
C GLU A 85 -13.61 -5.64 -13.57
N SER A 86 -12.49 -6.22 -13.99
CA SER A 86 -11.64 -7.10 -13.20
C SER A 86 -10.85 -6.33 -12.14
N LEU A 87 -10.44 -5.09 -12.45
CA LEU A 87 -9.72 -4.21 -11.53
C LEU A 87 -10.62 -3.82 -10.34
N LEU A 88 -11.90 -3.53 -10.59
CA LEU A 88 -12.87 -3.28 -9.52
C LEU A 88 -13.06 -4.51 -8.63
N VAL A 89 -13.09 -5.71 -9.21
CA VAL A 89 -13.16 -6.98 -8.47
C VAL A 89 -11.89 -7.19 -7.64
N TYR A 90 -10.71 -6.93 -8.23
CA TYR A 90 -9.41 -7.00 -7.59
C TYR A 90 -9.31 -6.04 -6.40
N GLN A 91 -9.66 -4.76 -6.58
CA GLN A 91 -9.61 -3.76 -5.50
C GLN A 91 -10.51 -4.16 -4.32
N ARG A 92 -11.74 -4.61 -4.59
CA ARG A 92 -12.63 -5.11 -3.53
C ARG A 92 -12.08 -6.35 -2.85
N MET A 93 -11.43 -7.23 -3.61
CA MET A 93 -10.76 -8.42 -3.09
C MET A 93 -9.62 -8.03 -2.13
N LEU A 94 -8.73 -7.13 -2.57
CA LEU A 94 -7.58 -6.69 -1.81
C LEU A 94 -8.01 -5.94 -0.53
N GLN A 95 -9.07 -5.12 -0.61
CA GLN A 95 -9.67 -4.49 0.56
C GLN A 95 -10.20 -5.52 1.58
N ARG A 96 -10.91 -6.56 1.10
CA ARG A 96 -11.35 -7.66 1.98
C ARG A 96 -10.17 -8.39 2.58
N PHE A 97 -9.11 -8.67 1.81
CA PHE A 97 -7.90 -9.29 2.32
C PHE A 97 -7.30 -8.49 3.47
N LYS A 98 -7.08 -7.19 3.28
CA LYS A 98 -6.55 -6.27 4.32
C LYS A 98 -7.45 -6.15 5.55
N THR A 99 -8.76 -6.37 5.39
CA THR A 99 -9.73 -6.30 6.49
C THR A 99 -9.79 -7.61 7.29
N LEU A 100 -9.66 -8.75 6.61
CA LEU A 100 -9.85 -10.10 7.17
C LEU A 100 -8.56 -10.77 7.62
N TYR A 101 -7.41 -10.37 7.07
CA TYR A 101 -6.12 -10.98 7.34
C TYR A 101 -5.14 -9.96 7.88
N ASP A 102 -4.42 -10.38 8.92
CA ASP A 102 -3.30 -9.63 9.47
C ASP A 102 -2.03 -10.18 8.81
N SER A 103 -1.47 -9.40 7.89
CA SER A 103 -0.26 -9.80 7.14
C SER A 103 0.98 -9.29 7.86
N PRO A 104 1.95 -10.14 8.20
CA PRO A 104 3.24 -9.71 8.74
C PRO A 104 4.16 -9.10 7.66
N VAL A 105 3.77 -9.21 6.38
CA VAL A 105 4.54 -8.77 5.22
C VAL A 105 3.82 -7.61 4.51
N THR A 106 4.58 -6.60 4.10
CA THR A 106 4.07 -5.49 3.29
C THR A 106 3.59 -6.00 1.94
N VAL A 107 2.38 -5.62 1.54
CA VAL A 107 1.81 -5.98 0.25
C VAL A 107 1.77 -4.74 -0.64
N LEU A 108 2.66 -4.69 -1.64
CA LEU A 108 2.78 -3.64 -2.63
C LEU A 108 1.88 -3.96 -3.81
N ASP A 109 1.09 -2.98 -4.23
CA ASP A 109 0.12 -3.11 -5.32
C ASP A 109 0.62 -2.35 -6.55
N ASN A 110 1.01 -3.08 -7.60
CA ASN A 110 1.37 -2.56 -8.92
C ASN A 110 0.38 -3.05 -9.99
N VAL A 111 -0.84 -3.44 -9.61
CA VAL A 111 -1.85 -3.92 -10.56
C VAL A 111 -2.57 -2.74 -11.20
N GLY A 112 -2.44 -2.63 -12.53
CA GLY A 112 -3.00 -1.57 -13.34
C GLY A 112 -4.17 -2.02 -14.22
N SER A 113 -4.72 -1.09 -15.01
CA SER A 113 -5.75 -1.41 -15.99
C SER A 113 -5.17 -1.73 -17.38
N ASN A 114 -5.46 -2.92 -17.92
CA ASN A 114 -5.04 -3.43 -19.24
C ASN A 114 -5.64 -2.69 -20.45
N ARG A 115 -6.34 -1.56 -20.25
CA ARG A 115 -6.75 -0.71 -21.39
C ARG A 115 -5.56 -0.14 -22.15
N ASN A 116 -4.37 -0.16 -21.54
CA ASN A 116 -3.19 0.47 -22.09
C ASN A 116 -2.40 -0.39 -23.10
N THR A 117 -2.85 -1.61 -23.42
CA THR A 117 -2.23 -2.39 -24.51
C THR A 117 -2.78 -1.97 -25.87
N LEU A 118 -1.85 -1.62 -26.78
CA LEU A 118 -2.18 -1.27 -28.15
C LEU A 118 -2.66 -2.52 -28.93
N PRO A 119 -3.67 -2.38 -29.81
CA PRO A 119 -4.16 -3.47 -30.66
C PRO A 119 -3.21 -3.77 -31.83
N PHE A 120 -2.10 -3.05 -31.93
CA PHE A 120 -1.05 -3.20 -32.93
C PHE A 120 0.31 -3.13 -32.26
N VAL A 121 1.31 -3.72 -32.92
CA VAL A 121 2.69 -3.72 -32.43
C VAL A 121 3.42 -2.48 -32.94
N VAL A 122 4.07 -1.76 -32.03
CA VAL A 122 4.95 -0.63 -32.36
C VAL A 122 6.37 -1.15 -32.50
N VAL A 123 6.97 -0.99 -33.68
CA VAL A 123 8.34 -1.46 -33.96
C VAL A 123 9.37 -0.34 -33.85
N GLN A 124 8.96 0.91 -34.02
CA GLN A 124 9.86 2.06 -33.90
C GLN A 124 9.09 3.31 -33.46
N ILE A 125 9.71 4.13 -32.62
CA ILE A 125 9.16 5.42 -32.18
C ILE A 125 10.19 6.49 -32.53
N MET A 126 9.74 7.50 -33.26
CA MET A 126 10.54 8.66 -33.63
C MET A 126 10.01 9.86 -32.86
N THR A 127 10.88 10.55 -32.12
CA THR A 127 10.54 11.70 -31.29
C THR A 127 11.10 13.00 -31.90
N GLY A 128 10.64 14.16 -31.43
CA GLY A 128 11.07 15.47 -31.92
C GLY A 128 10.05 16.16 -32.84
N PRO A 129 10.47 17.15 -33.67
CA PRO A 129 9.54 17.99 -34.45
C PRO A 129 8.73 17.22 -35.50
N HIS A 130 9.16 16.00 -35.86
CA HIS A 130 8.45 15.10 -36.78
C HIS A 130 8.19 13.75 -36.11
N ALA A 131 7.65 13.80 -34.89
CA ALA A 131 7.37 12.61 -34.12
C ALA A 131 6.35 11.71 -34.83
N HIS A 132 6.68 10.42 -34.96
CA HIS A 132 5.82 9.42 -35.55
C HIS A 132 6.15 8.04 -34.97
N LEU A 133 5.16 7.16 -34.93
CA LEU A 133 5.38 5.75 -34.63
C LEU A 133 5.37 4.95 -35.93
N VAL A 134 6.08 3.83 -35.94
CA VAL A 134 6.05 2.83 -37.01
C VAL A 134 5.45 1.57 -36.43
N THR A 135 4.37 1.10 -37.05
CA THR A 135 3.70 -0.16 -36.73
C THR A 135 4.41 -1.34 -37.40
N ALA A 136 4.17 -2.56 -36.94
CA ALA A 136 4.74 -3.77 -37.55
C ALA A 136 4.40 -3.92 -39.04
N ASP A 137 3.26 -3.39 -39.49
CA ASP A 137 2.85 -3.32 -40.89
C ASP A 137 3.61 -2.27 -41.72
N GLY A 138 4.59 -1.57 -41.11
CA GLY A 138 5.39 -0.52 -41.75
C GLY A 138 4.65 0.81 -41.91
N ARG A 139 3.42 0.94 -41.39
CA ARG A 139 2.66 2.19 -41.44
C ARG A 139 3.21 3.19 -40.43
N ARG A 140 3.36 4.44 -40.88
CA ARG A 140 3.74 5.58 -40.04
C ARG A 140 2.47 6.25 -39.52
N VAL A 141 2.39 6.45 -38.21
CA VAL A 141 1.26 7.13 -37.56
C VAL A 141 1.78 8.39 -36.89
N TYR A 142 1.19 9.52 -37.24
CA TYR A 142 1.54 10.83 -36.71
C TYR A 142 0.56 11.25 -35.61
N VAL A 143 0.93 12.27 -34.84
CA VAL A 143 -0.01 12.87 -33.88
C VAL A 143 -1.21 13.43 -34.64
N GLY A 144 -2.41 12.98 -34.26
CA GLY A 144 -3.67 13.28 -34.91
C GLY A 144 -4.22 12.14 -35.78
N ASP A 145 -3.38 11.19 -36.19
CA ASP A 145 -3.79 10.04 -37.00
C ASP A 145 -4.48 8.97 -36.15
N GLU A 146 -5.42 8.26 -36.77
CA GLU A 146 -6.16 7.17 -36.16
C GLU A 146 -5.75 5.83 -36.78
N VAL A 147 -5.53 4.83 -35.92
CA VAL A 147 -5.25 3.46 -36.30
C VAL A 147 -6.03 2.52 -35.38
N ASP A 148 -6.81 1.61 -35.96
CA ASP A 148 -7.65 0.65 -35.22
C ASP A 148 -8.58 1.31 -34.17
N GLY A 149 -9.12 2.50 -34.47
CA GLY A 149 -9.98 3.27 -33.57
C GLY A 149 -9.25 3.97 -32.41
N LEU A 150 -7.92 4.00 -32.45
CA LEU A 150 -7.05 4.76 -31.56
C LEU A 150 -6.36 5.88 -32.31
N ARG A 151 -6.67 7.12 -31.94
CA ARG A 151 -6.02 8.34 -32.39
C ARG A 151 -4.81 8.65 -31.53
N LEU A 152 -3.66 8.78 -32.14
CA LEU A 152 -2.46 9.22 -31.45
C LEU A 152 -2.60 10.70 -31.06
N THR A 153 -2.66 11.01 -29.77
CA THR A 153 -2.82 12.39 -29.28
C THR A 153 -1.51 13.00 -28.81
N ARG A 154 -0.56 12.16 -28.37
CA ARG A 154 0.75 12.63 -27.91
C ARG A 154 1.85 11.61 -28.12
N ILE A 155 3.02 12.07 -28.55
CA ILE A 155 4.27 11.33 -28.51
C ILE A 155 5.29 12.16 -27.72
N ASP A 156 5.77 11.61 -26.61
CA ASP A 156 6.91 12.12 -25.83
C ASP A 156 8.07 11.10 -25.86
N ASN A 157 9.20 11.44 -25.26
CA ASN A 157 10.40 10.58 -25.21
C ASN A 157 10.23 9.25 -24.48
N GLN A 158 9.26 9.14 -23.56
CA GLN A 158 9.01 7.94 -22.75
C GLN A 158 7.53 7.58 -22.66
N ARG A 159 6.69 8.25 -23.45
CA ARG A 159 5.24 8.12 -23.32
C ARG A 159 4.55 8.35 -24.66
N LEU A 160 3.62 7.46 -24.98
CA LEU A 160 2.66 7.64 -26.04
C LEU A 160 1.26 7.74 -25.43
N GLN A 161 0.44 8.65 -25.94
CA GLN A 161 -0.96 8.73 -25.58
C GLN A 161 -1.82 8.56 -26.82
N PHE A 162 -2.82 7.70 -26.69
CA PHE A 162 -3.85 7.48 -27.68
C PHE A 162 -5.22 7.69 -27.06
N ASP A 163 -6.12 8.29 -27.82
CA ASP A 163 -7.52 8.53 -27.50
C ASP A 163 -8.42 7.96 -28.60
N GLY A 164 -9.75 8.02 -28.45
CA GLY A 164 -10.70 7.50 -29.44
C GLY A 164 -11.69 6.55 -28.79
N ASN A 165 -11.80 5.33 -29.31
CA ASN A 165 -12.68 4.30 -28.74
C ASN A 165 -12.30 3.93 -27.30
N ARG A 166 -11.04 4.10 -26.93
CA ARG A 166 -10.52 4.00 -25.56
C ARG A 166 -9.28 4.87 -25.39
N HIS A 167 -9.06 5.37 -24.18
CA HIS A 167 -7.82 6.03 -23.81
C HIS A 167 -6.75 4.98 -23.49
N VAL A 168 -5.54 5.16 -24.02
CA VAL A 168 -4.41 4.22 -23.90
C VAL A 168 -3.14 5.03 -23.71
N GLU A 169 -2.40 4.79 -22.62
CA GLU A 169 -1.10 5.41 -22.37
C GLU A 169 0.01 4.36 -22.31
N VAL A 170 0.98 4.43 -23.22
CA VAL A 170 2.09 3.48 -23.24
C VAL A 170 3.35 4.19 -22.78
N ASN A 171 3.90 3.72 -21.66
CA ASN A 171 5.22 4.14 -21.20
C ASN A 171 6.26 3.14 -21.72
N TRP A 172 7.35 3.63 -22.30
CA TRP A 172 8.40 2.82 -22.94
C TRP A 172 9.80 3.33 -22.58
#